data_AF-A0A3C0ETD4-F1
#
_entry.id   AF-A0A3C0ETD4-F1
#
_cell.length_a   1.000
_cell.length_b   1.000
_cell.length_c   1.000
_cell.angle_alpha   90.00
_cell.angle_beta   90.00
_cell.angle_gamma   90.00
#
_symmetry.space_group_name_H-M   'P 1'
#
loop_
_entity.id
_entity.type
_entity.pdbx_description
1 polymer ?
#
loop_
_entity_poly.entity_id
_entity_poly.type
_entity_poly.pdbx_seq_one_letter_code
_entity_poly.pdbx_strand_id
1 'polypeptide(L)'
;MATGELVCLMRENSGHGLDVHRSISWDGGKSWRGLSTLPLSGCHRPVASVLKSGHILVTYRYLQGGASMIGWGAQNVFAAITDRGSCLANDRQGVKVRIMPMDFDRSEHADLGYTGHVQFPDGEIYVVNYIVDDAPNGHIRGYSFRESDVILPG
;
A
#
# COMPACT_ATOMS: atom_id res chain seq x y z
N MET A 1 -19.45 -1.16 -11.34
CA MET A 1 -20.31 -0.99 -10.15
C MET A 1 -19.76 -1.84 -9.03
N ALA A 2 -19.77 -1.36 -7.78
CA ALA A 2 -19.37 -2.16 -6.63
C ALA A 2 -20.40 -3.30 -6.43
N THR A 3 -19.91 -4.53 -6.37
CA THR A 3 -20.71 -5.76 -6.32
C THR A 3 -20.91 -6.29 -4.90
N GLY A 4 -20.45 -5.54 -3.89
CA GLY A 4 -20.69 -5.82 -2.46
C GLY A 4 -19.57 -6.56 -1.74
N GLU A 5 -18.52 -6.99 -2.45
CA GLU A 5 -17.34 -7.60 -1.81
C GLU A 5 -16.49 -6.57 -1.09
N LEU A 6 -15.94 -6.98 0.06
CA LEU A 6 -15.00 -6.19 0.83
C LEU A 6 -13.68 -6.96 0.96
N VAL A 7 -12.57 -6.25 0.82
CA VAL A 7 -11.22 -6.79 1.03
C VAL A 7 -10.58 -6.02 2.17
N CYS A 8 -10.15 -6.73 3.21
CA CYS A 8 -9.41 -6.17 4.33
C CYS A 8 -7.93 -6.48 4.13
N LEU A 9 -7.10 -5.45 3.97
CA LEU A 9 -5.64 -5.57 3.98
C LEU A 9 -5.12 -5.32 5.39
N MET A 10 -4.37 -6.28 5.92
CA MET A 10 -3.87 -6.25 7.28
C MET A 10 -2.36 -6.00 7.27
N ARG A 11 -1.95 -5.06 8.11
CA ARG A 11 -0.55 -4.75 8.41
C ARG A 11 0.24 -6.02 8.69
N GLU A 12 1.31 -6.23 7.92
CA GLU A 12 2.37 -7.17 8.27
C GLU A 12 3.05 -6.67 9.54
N ASN A 13 3.01 -7.45 10.60
CA ASN A 13 3.43 -7.02 11.94
C ASN A 13 4.37 -8.01 12.63
N SER A 14 4.73 -9.10 11.95
CA SER A 14 5.61 -10.13 12.51
C SER A 14 7.08 -9.68 12.56
N GLY A 15 7.47 -8.69 11.75
CA GLY A 15 8.87 -8.31 11.59
C GLY A 15 9.65 -9.28 10.71
N HIS A 16 8.97 -10.17 9.98
CA HIS A 16 9.60 -11.08 9.02
C HIS A 16 9.59 -10.57 7.58
N GLY A 17 9.04 -9.37 7.33
CA GLY A 17 9.01 -8.79 5.98
C GLY A 17 8.04 -9.52 5.04
N LEU A 18 7.03 -10.19 5.59
CA LEU A 18 6.08 -10.98 4.82
C LEU A 18 5.22 -10.12 3.90
N ASP A 19 4.53 -10.79 3.00
CA ASP A 19 3.50 -10.17 2.18
C ASP A 19 2.32 -9.65 3.02
N VAL A 20 1.61 -8.64 2.50
CA VAL A 20 0.38 -8.15 3.13
C VAL A 20 -0.63 -9.28 3.22
N HIS A 21 -1.21 -9.45 4.40
CA HIS A 21 -2.30 -10.41 4.59
C HIS A 21 -3.61 -9.77 4.15
N ARG A 22 -4.51 -10.58 3.60
CA ARG A 22 -5.87 -10.18 3.30
C ARG A 22 -6.90 -11.16 3.83
N SER A 23 -8.10 -10.66 4.06
CA SER A 23 -9.32 -11.46 4.19
C SER A 23 -10.42 -10.83 3.36
N ILE A 24 -11.32 -11.66 2.84
CA ILE A 24 -12.36 -11.24 1.90
C ILE A 24 -13.73 -11.55 2.52
N SER A 25 -14.64 -10.59 2.39
CA SER A 25 -16.06 -10.77 2.66
C SER A 25 -16.84 -10.67 1.35
N TRP A 26 -17.79 -11.60 1.19
CA TRP A 26 -18.71 -11.68 0.04
C TRP A 26 -20.15 -11.35 0.41
N ASP A 27 -20.41 -11.02 1.67
CA ASP A 27 -21.75 -10.83 2.25
C ASP A 27 -21.92 -9.46 2.93
N GLY A 28 -21.18 -8.46 2.44
CA GLY A 28 -21.22 -7.10 2.94
C GLY A 28 -20.61 -6.93 4.34
N GLY A 29 -19.63 -7.77 4.69
CA GLY A 29 -18.89 -7.69 5.95
C GLY A 29 -19.47 -8.52 7.09
N LYS A 30 -20.51 -9.34 6.86
CA LYS A 30 -21.11 -10.20 7.88
C LYS A 30 -20.21 -11.38 8.24
N SER A 31 -19.50 -11.93 7.25
CA SER A 31 -18.48 -12.94 7.45
C SER A 31 -17.24 -12.67 6.62
N TRP A 32 -16.10 -13.12 7.13
CA TRP A 32 -14.78 -12.94 6.55
C TRP A 32 -14.11 -14.30 6.42
N ARG A 33 -13.54 -14.58 5.25
CA ARG A 33 -12.92 -15.87 4.92
C ARG A 33 -11.63 -15.66 4.13
N GLY A 34 -10.88 -16.74 3.94
CA GLY A 34 -9.74 -16.78 3.01
C GLY A 34 -8.56 -15.91 3.46
N LEU A 35 -7.93 -16.26 4.60
CA LEU A 35 -6.65 -15.67 4.97
C LEU A 35 -5.62 -16.06 3.90
N SER A 36 -5.22 -15.08 3.10
CA SER A 36 -4.28 -15.21 1.99
C SER A 36 -3.42 -13.96 1.92
N THR A 37 -2.50 -13.87 0.96
CA THR A 37 -1.63 -12.70 0.82
C THR A 37 -1.70 -12.10 -0.58
N LEU A 38 -1.49 -10.78 -0.68
CA LEU A 38 -1.09 -10.14 -1.94
C LEU A 38 0.45 -10.04 -1.95
N PRO A 39 1.14 -10.12 -3.09
CA PRO A 39 2.60 -10.07 -3.18
C PRO A 39 3.14 -8.63 -2.98
N LEU A 40 2.80 -8.02 -1.85
CA LEU A 40 3.27 -6.73 -1.35
C LEU A 40 4.12 -7.00 -0.11
N SER A 41 5.40 -7.30 -0.32
CA SER A 41 6.33 -7.63 0.76
C SER A 41 6.49 -6.47 1.74
N GLY A 42 6.72 -6.81 3.01
CA GLY A 42 6.96 -5.84 4.08
C GLY A 42 5.83 -4.84 4.29
N CYS A 43 4.60 -5.16 3.89
CA CYS A 43 3.50 -4.20 3.85
C CYS A 43 2.92 -3.93 5.24
N HIS A 44 3.60 -3.05 5.96
CA HIS A 44 3.36 -2.81 7.37
C HIS A 44 2.26 -1.77 7.63
N ARG A 45 1.87 -0.93 6.67
CA ARG A 45 0.77 0.03 6.85
C ARG A 45 0.01 0.26 5.53
N PRO A 46 -0.78 -0.72 5.06
CA PRO A 46 -1.53 -0.58 3.81
C PRO A 46 -2.64 0.46 3.95
N VAL A 47 -2.74 1.34 2.95
CA VAL A 47 -3.87 2.24 2.73
C VAL A 47 -4.33 2.05 1.30
N ALA A 48 -5.59 1.69 1.12
CA ALA A 48 -6.11 1.27 -0.17
C ALA A 48 -7.29 2.13 -0.63
N SER A 49 -7.37 2.41 -1.93
CA SER A 49 -8.57 2.98 -2.56
C SER A 49 -8.80 2.41 -3.96
N VAL A 50 -10.06 2.48 -4.41
CA VAL A 50 -10.40 2.23 -5.81
C VAL A 50 -10.20 3.53 -6.57
N LEU A 51 -9.38 3.51 -7.61
CA LEU A 51 -9.18 4.62 -8.53
C LEU A 51 -10.34 4.70 -9.53
N LYS A 52 -10.49 5.83 -10.21
CA LYS A 52 -11.54 6.05 -11.22
C LYS A 52 -11.49 5.08 -12.39
N SER A 53 -10.31 4.57 -12.71
CA SER A 53 -10.10 3.50 -13.71
C SER A 53 -10.69 2.15 -13.27
N GLY A 54 -10.96 1.97 -11.96
CA GLY A 54 -11.31 0.69 -11.35
C GLY A 54 -10.09 -0.10 -10.85
N HIS A 55 -8.86 0.37 -11.10
CA HIS A 55 -7.68 -0.16 -10.44
C HIS A 55 -7.72 0.12 -8.93
N ILE A 56 -6.94 -0.66 -8.18
CA ILE A 56 -6.77 -0.50 -6.75
C ILE A 56 -5.37 0.05 -6.50
N LEU A 57 -5.30 1.21 -5.85
CA LEU A 57 -4.06 1.77 -5.32
C LEU A 57 -3.88 1.29 -3.88
N VAL A 58 -2.69 0.82 -3.54
CA VAL A 58 -2.27 0.55 -2.16
C VAL A 58 -0.96 1.30 -1.89
N THR A 59 -0.97 2.24 -0.96
CA THR A 59 0.25 2.88 -0.45
C THR A 59 0.63 2.27 0.89
N TYR A 60 1.92 2.11 1.18
CA TYR A 60 2.34 1.49 2.43
C TYR A 60 3.76 1.84 2.86
N ARG A 61 3.99 1.84 4.19
CA ARG A 61 5.33 1.69 4.77
C ARG A 61 5.85 0.31 4.41
N TYR A 62 6.99 0.25 3.75
CA TYR A 62 7.76 -0.97 3.61
C TYR A 62 8.62 -1.19 4.85
N LEU A 63 8.49 -2.36 5.47
CA LEU A 63 9.43 -2.90 6.44
C LEU A 63 9.95 -4.24 5.93
N GLN A 64 11.24 -4.32 5.62
CA GLN A 64 11.89 -5.55 5.15
C GLN A 64 11.95 -6.67 6.21
N GLY A 65 11.55 -6.37 7.45
CA GLY A 65 11.73 -7.25 8.60
C GLY A 65 13.12 -7.16 9.21
N GLY A 66 13.43 -8.10 10.10
CA GLY A 66 14.67 -8.11 10.87
C GLY A 66 14.55 -7.35 12.19
N ALA A 67 15.68 -6.89 12.72
CA ALA A 67 15.78 -6.45 14.11
C ALA A 67 15.23 -5.04 14.39
N SER A 68 14.79 -4.28 13.38
CA SER A 68 14.33 -2.90 13.58
C SER A 68 13.04 -2.56 12.83
N MET A 69 12.18 -1.80 13.50
CA MET A 69 10.88 -1.32 12.99
C MET A 69 10.88 0.18 12.70
N ILE A 70 11.90 0.90 13.17
CA ILE A 70 12.15 2.35 13.03
C ILE A 70 13.65 2.52 12.68
N GLY A 71 14.08 3.67 12.16
CA GLY A 71 15.44 3.89 11.68
C GLY A 71 15.72 2.93 10.53
N TRP A 72 16.61 1.97 10.76
CA TRP A 72 16.99 0.89 9.83
C TRP A 72 15.83 0.13 9.17
N GLY A 73 14.63 0.12 9.78
CA GLY A 73 13.45 -0.56 9.22
C GLY A 73 12.53 0.33 8.40
N ALA A 74 12.21 1.53 8.89
CA ALA A 74 11.13 2.38 8.36
C ALA A 74 11.66 3.45 7.40
N GLN A 75 12.26 3.01 6.29
CA GLN A 75 12.96 3.92 5.36
C GLN A 75 12.27 4.10 4.02
N ASN A 76 11.29 3.28 3.64
CA ASN A 76 10.66 3.33 2.32
C ASN A 76 9.14 3.44 2.38
N VAL A 77 8.55 4.33 1.56
CA VAL A 77 7.14 4.26 1.16
C VAL A 77 7.05 3.75 -0.26
N PHE A 78 6.15 2.80 -0.50
CA PHE A 78 5.81 2.32 -1.84
C PHE A 78 4.35 2.61 -2.19
N ALA A 79 4.08 2.79 -3.48
CA ALA A 79 2.76 2.70 -4.08
C ALA A 79 2.67 1.41 -4.89
N ALA A 80 1.54 0.72 -4.79
CA ALA A 80 1.25 -0.45 -5.60
C ALA A 80 -0.08 -0.30 -6.32
N ILE A 81 -0.11 -0.65 -7.60
CA ILE A 81 -1.34 -0.72 -8.39
C ILE A 81 -1.66 -2.19 -8.70
N THR A 82 -2.90 -2.58 -8.45
CA THR A 82 -3.45 -3.90 -8.76
C THR A 82 -4.89 -3.76 -9.29
N ASP A 83 -5.54 -4.88 -9.56
CA ASP A 83 -6.89 -4.93 -10.10
C ASP A 83 -7.85 -5.68 -9.16
N ARG A 84 -9.15 -5.54 -9.42
CA ARG A 84 -10.21 -6.18 -8.62
C ARG A 84 -10.07 -7.71 -8.59
N GLY A 85 -9.75 -8.34 -9.73
CA GLY A 85 -9.61 -9.79 -9.81
C GLY A 85 -8.45 -10.27 -8.94
N SER A 86 -7.32 -9.57 -9.00
CA SER A 86 -6.16 -9.77 -8.15
C SER A 86 -6.52 -9.63 -6.66
N CYS A 87 -7.29 -8.62 -6.26
CA CYS A 87 -7.76 -8.45 -4.88
C CYS A 87 -8.68 -9.57 -4.38
N LEU A 88 -9.43 -10.22 -5.28
CA LEU A 88 -10.39 -11.29 -4.98
C LEU A 88 -9.88 -12.70 -5.27
N ALA A 89 -8.65 -12.85 -5.77
CA ALA A 89 -8.06 -14.14 -6.08
C ALA A 89 -8.03 -15.05 -4.83
N ASN A 90 -8.15 -16.37 -5.02
CA ASN A 90 -8.17 -17.32 -3.91
C ASN A 90 -6.78 -17.59 -3.33
N ASP A 91 -5.74 -17.40 -4.13
CA ASP A 91 -4.34 -17.63 -3.77
C ASP A 91 -3.46 -16.47 -4.22
N ARG A 92 -2.20 -16.51 -3.79
CA ARG A 92 -1.19 -15.48 -4.06
C ARG A 92 -0.72 -15.53 -5.52
N GLN A 93 -0.65 -16.71 -6.13
CA GLN A 93 -0.12 -16.94 -7.47
C GLN A 93 -1.01 -16.32 -8.55
N GLY A 94 -2.32 -16.21 -8.29
CA GLY A 94 -3.28 -15.54 -9.16
C GLY A 94 -3.25 -14.00 -9.11
N VAL A 95 -2.40 -13.40 -8.27
CA VAL A 95 -2.38 -11.95 -8.02
C VAL A 95 -1.33 -11.25 -8.87
N LYS A 96 -1.70 -10.10 -9.46
CA LYS A 96 -0.80 -9.23 -10.22
C LYS A 96 -0.70 -7.87 -9.55
N VAL A 97 0.52 -7.38 -9.34
CA VAL A 97 0.77 -6.05 -8.77
C VAL A 97 1.91 -5.37 -9.53
N ARG A 98 1.85 -4.04 -9.63
CA ARG A 98 3.00 -3.20 -9.99
C ARG A 98 3.35 -2.37 -8.77
N ILE A 99 4.62 -2.34 -8.37
CA ILE A 99 5.10 -1.62 -7.20
C ILE A 99 6.07 -0.54 -7.67
N MET A 100 5.83 0.69 -7.25
CA MET A 100 6.63 1.87 -7.54
C MET A 100 7.15 2.46 -6.23
N PRO A 101 8.46 2.67 -6.07
CA PRO A 101 9.01 3.43 -4.96
C PRO A 101 8.49 4.87 -4.96
N MET A 102 8.05 5.36 -3.79
CA MET A 102 7.57 6.75 -3.66
C MET A 102 8.60 7.66 -3.00
N ASP A 103 9.15 7.25 -1.85
CA ASP A 103 10.12 8.07 -1.12
C ASP A 103 11.01 7.20 -0.22
N PHE A 104 12.16 7.77 0.14
CA PHE A 104 13.14 7.18 1.06
C PHE A 104 13.56 8.19 2.13
N ASP A 105 13.45 7.81 3.41
CA ASP A 105 13.92 8.64 4.53
C ASP A 105 15.40 8.36 4.83
N ARG A 106 16.21 9.40 4.61
CA ARG A 106 17.67 9.33 4.74
C ARG A 106 18.15 9.58 6.18
N SER A 107 17.26 9.89 7.10
CA SER A 107 17.60 10.13 8.50
C SER A 107 18.14 8.88 9.18
N GLU A 108 19.13 9.03 10.06
CA GLU A 108 19.57 7.95 10.96
C GLU A 108 18.44 7.52 11.93
N HIS A 109 17.44 8.38 12.11
CA HIS A 109 16.23 8.15 12.90
C HIS A 109 14.98 8.01 12.03
N ALA A 110 15.15 7.50 10.80
CA ALA A 110 14.07 7.38 9.81
C ALA A 110 12.76 6.82 10.38
N ASP A 111 11.66 7.51 10.11
CA ASP A 111 10.32 7.05 10.44
C ASP A 111 9.27 7.70 9.55
N LEU A 112 8.50 6.86 8.85
CA LEU A 112 7.59 7.28 7.78
C LEU A 112 6.52 6.25 7.46
N GLY A 113 5.51 6.58 6.68
CA GLY A 113 4.69 5.57 5.99
C GLY A 113 3.33 5.30 6.64
N TYR A 114 2.72 6.33 7.20
CA TYR A 114 1.29 6.36 7.51
C TYR A 114 0.64 7.28 6.49
N THR A 115 0.42 6.70 5.31
CA THR A 115 -0.04 7.45 4.16
C THR A 115 -1.53 7.72 4.21
N GLY A 116 -1.98 8.69 3.41
CA GLY A 116 -3.37 8.88 3.03
C GLY A 116 -3.41 9.48 1.64
N HIS A 117 -4.46 9.22 0.86
CA HIS A 117 -4.49 9.70 -0.52
C HIS A 117 -5.88 9.97 -1.05
N VAL A 118 -5.93 10.76 -2.13
CA VAL A 118 -7.12 11.08 -2.91
C VAL A 118 -6.77 11.12 -4.39
N GLN A 119 -7.72 10.80 -5.26
CA GLN A 119 -7.61 11.03 -6.70
C GLN A 119 -8.48 12.22 -7.13
N PHE A 120 -7.87 13.24 -7.71
CA PHE A 120 -8.53 14.46 -8.16
C PHE A 120 -9.36 14.26 -9.44
N PRO A 121 -10.30 15.18 -9.75
CA PRO A 121 -11.11 15.20 -10.97
C PRO A 121 -10.35 14.86 -12.26
N ASP A 122 -9.15 15.42 -12.42
CA ASP A 122 -8.28 15.29 -13.59
C ASP A 122 -7.44 14.00 -13.63
N GLY A 123 -7.60 13.12 -12.65
CA GLY A 123 -6.91 11.83 -12.55
C GLY A 123 -5.57 11.87 -11.80
N GLU A 124 -5.10 13.04 -11.35
CA GLU A 124 -3.93 13.12 -10.46
C GLU A 124 -4.23 12.42 -9.13
N ILE A 125 -3.26 11.68 -8.62
CA ILE A 125 -3.29 11.04 -7.31
C ILE A 125 -2.39 11.86 -6.40
N TYR A 126 -2.95 12.35 -5.30
CA TYR A 126 -2.21 13.07 -4.28
C TYR A 126 -2.12 12.22 -3.02
N VAL A 127 -0.89 11.97 -2.55
CA VAL A 127 -0.58 11.17 -1.37
C VAL A 127 0.08 12.07 -0.34
N VAL A 128 -0.36 11.97 0.91
CA VAL A 128 0.31 12.56 2.07
C VAL A 128 0.92 11.47 2.91
N ASN A 129 2.06 11.77 3.52
CA ASN A 129 2.78 10.88 4.43
C ASN A 129 3.45 11.73 5.52
N TYR A 130 3.73 11.15 6.69
CA TYR A 130 4.74 11.73 7.57
C TYR A 130 6.13 11.13 7.27
N ILE A 131 7.18 11.91 7.49
CA ILE A 131 8.58 11.51 7.27
C ILE A 131 9.51 12.37 8.13
N VAL A 132 10.70 11.89 8.49
CA VAL A 132 11.74 12.69 9.16
C VAL A 132 12.69 13.30 8.12
N ASP A 133 13.39 12.46 7.37
CA ASP A 133 14.31 12.80 6.28
C ASP A 133 15.26 13.98 6.59
N ASP A 134 14.99 15.15 6.03
CA ASP A 134 15.86 16.33 6.07
C ASP A 134 15.44 17.39 7.12
N ALA A 135 14.49 17.05 7.99
CA ALA A 135 14.00 17.93 9.04
C ALA A 135 14.41 17.46 10.46
N PRO A 136 14.49 18.36 11.44
CA PRO A 136 14.84 18.00 12.82
C PRO A 136 13.77 17.15 13.52
N ASN A 137 12.52 17.20 13.04
CA ASN A 137 11.39 16.43 13.54
C ASN A 137 10.57 15.90 12.36
N GLY A 138 9.74 14.90 12.61
CA GLY A 138 8.80 14.41 11.60
C GLY A 138 7.86 15.50 11.08
N HIS A 139 7.70 15.58 9.77
CA HIS A 139 6.80 16.50 9.07
C HIS A 139 5.92 15.76 8.07
N ILE A 140 4.87 16.43 7.61
CA ILE A 140 4.02 15.91 6.53
C ILE A 140 4.64 16.31 5.20
N ARG A 141 4.84 15.32 4.32
CA ARG A 141 5.29 15.50 2.93
C ARG A 141 4.19 15.01 2.00
N GLY A 142 3.94 15.80 0.95
CA GLY A 142 3.00 15.47 -0.12
C GLY A 142 3.73 14.98 -1.37
N TYR A 143 3.11 14.04 -2.07
CA TYR A 143 3.57 13.49 -3.35
C TYR A 143 2.40 13.50 -4.31
N SER A 144 2.67 13.73 -5.59
CA SER A 144 1.67 13.54 -6.62
C SER A 144 2.21 12.75 -7.80
N PHE A 145 1.34 11.92 -8.38
CA PHE A 145 1.62 11.10 -9.56
C PHE A 145 0.30 10.74 -10.26
N ARG A 146 0.39 10.14 -11.44
CA ARG A 146 -0.75 9.64 -12.22
C ARG A 146 -0.60 8.13 -12.41
N GLU A 147 -1.71 7.44 -12.70
CA GLU A 147 -1.67 6.01 -13.04
C GLU A 147 -0.70 5.72 -14.21
N SER A 148 -0.55 6.67 -15.13
CA SER A 148 0.36 6.61 -16.28
C SER A 148 1.84 6.54 -15.89
N ASP A 149 2.21 6.97 -14.69
CA ASP A 149 3.59 6.89 -14.19
C ASP A 149 3.96 5.44 -13.79
N VAL A 150 2.95 4.58 -13.61
CA VAL A 150 3.09 3.15 -13.23
C VAL A 150 2.69 2.20 -14.35
N ILE A 151 1.68 2.58 -15.15
CA ILE A 151 1.08 1.77 -16.21
C ILE A 151 1.06 2.59 -17.51
N LEU A 152 1.87 2.20 -18.48
CA LEU A 152 1.81 2.78 -19.82
C LEU A 152 0.50 2.38 -20.53
N PRO A 153 -0.08 3.28 -21.36
CA PRO A 153 -1.19 2.91 -22.23
C PRO A 153 -0.75 1.79 -23.19
N GLY A 154 -1.62 0.81 -23.39
CA GLY A 154 -1.44 -0.28 -24.34
C GLY A 154 -1.75 0.13 -25.77
#